data_AF-A0A0F9H1P8-F1
#
_entry.id   AF-A0A0F9H1P8-F1
#
_cell.length_a   1.000
_cell.length_b   1.000
_cell.length_c   1.000
_cell.angle_alpha   90.00
_cell.angle_beta   90.00
_cell.angle_gamma   90.00
#
_symmetry.space_group_name_H-M   'P 1'
#
loop_
_entity.id
_entity.type
_entity.pdbx_description
1 polymer ?
#
loop_
_entity_poly.entity_id
_entity_poly.type
_entity_poly.pdbx_seq_one_letter_code
_entity_poly.pdbx_strand_id
1 'polypeptide(L)' 'MTIQDALHSIRPNAEWVMVGNTYAGLNWLDGTQSKPTEVEINIHISNNLYKENRRKAYPAVGDQLDALWKDGQS' A
#
# COMPACT_ATOMS: atom_id res chain seq x y z
N MET A 1 -0.34 -3.39 -5.35
CA MET A 1 0.12 -1.98 -5.29
C MET A 1 1.32 -1.83 -6.20
N THR A 2 1.31 -0.79 -7.04
CA THR A 2 2.34 -0.45 -8.04
C THR A 2 3.21 0.71 -7.57
N ILE A 3 4.27 1.04 -8.32
CA ILE A 3 5.08 2.24 -8.08
C ILE A 3 4.26 3.53 -8.25
N GLN A 4 3.33 3.57 -9.20
CA GLN A 4 2.42 4.70 -9.41
C GLN A 4 1.48 4.90 -8.22
N ASP A 5 0.93 3.81 -7.68
CA ASP A 5 0.09 3.87 -6.47
C ASP A 5 0.89 4.42 -5.27
N ALA A 6 2.13 3.94 -5.11
CA ALA A 6 3.02 4.42 -4.07
C ALA A 6 3.30 5.92 -4.23
N LEU A 7 3.64 6.38 -5.43
CA LEU A 7 3.92 7.79 -5.74
C LEU A 7 2.73 8.69 -5.38
N HIS A 8 1.50 8.32 -5.78
CA HIS A 8 0.30 9.07 -5.40
C HIS A 8 0.08 9.13 -3.89
N SER A 9 0.49 8.09 -3.15
CA SER A 9 0.34 8.06 -1.70
C SER A 9 1.43 8.85 -0.96
N ILE A 10 2.69 8.78 -1.40
CA ILE A 10 3.83 9.38 -0.67
C ILE A 10 4.13 10.82 -1.11
N ARG A 11 3.69 11.20 -2.31
CA ARG A 11 3.83 12.54 -2.89
C ARG A 11 2.51 12.93 -3.58
N PRO A 12 1.47 13.27 -2.80
CA PRO A 12 0.19 13.65 -3.36
C PRO A 12 0.35 14.90 -4.22
N ASN A 13 -0.42 14.97 -5.31
CA ASN A 13 -0.43 16.09 -6.26
C ASN A 13 0.92 16.38 -6.95
N ALA A 14 1.90 15.48 -6.84
CA ALA A 14 3.19 15.70 -7.47
C ALA A 14 3.14 15.50 -8.99
N GLU A 15 3.87 16.34 -9.71
CA GLU A 15 4.03 16.22 -11.17
C GLU A 15 5.19 15.30 -11.55
N TRP A 16 4.90 14.25 -12.32
CA TRP A 16 5.91 13.31 -12.81
C TRP A 16 5.41 12.58 -14.06
N VAL A 17 6.35 12.00 -14.81
CA VAL A 17 6.07 11.12 -15.96
C VAL A 17 6.78 9.79 -15.71
N MET A 18 6.08 8.69 -15.99
CA MET A 18 6.63 7.34 -15.87
C MET A 18 6.75 6.68 -17.23
N VAL A 19 7.95 6.21 -17.57
CA VAL A 19 8.20 5.36 -18.73
C VAL A 19 8.46 3.93 -18.25
N GLY A 20 7.60 2.99 -18.62
CA GLY A 20 7.68 1.62 -18.11
C GLY A 20 7.12 1.50 -16.69
N ASN A 21 7.72 0.63 -15.86
CA ASN A 21 7.19 0.23 -14.55
C ASN A 21 8.24 0.15 -13.43
N THR A 22 9.43 0.71 -13.64
CA THR A 22 10.55 0.70 -12.68
C THR A 22 10.95 2.11 -12.28
N TYR A 23 11.68 2.25 -11.17
CA TYR A 23 12.16 3.55 -10.70
C TYR A 23 13.06 4.26 -11.73
N ALA A 24 13.81 3.50 -12.53
CA ALA A 24 14.64 4.05 -13.61
C ALA A 24 13.82 4.83 -14.66
N GLY A 25 12.55 4.48 -14.83
CA GLY A 25 11.62 5.14 -15.73
C GLY A 25 10.96 6.41 -15.17
N LEU A 26 11.22 6.76 -13.90
CA LEU A 26 10.59 7.89 -13.23
C LEU A 26 11.29 9.20 -13.61
N ASN A 27 10.63 9.99 -14.45
CA ASN A 27 10.98 11.38 -14.70
C ASN A 27 10.20 12.31 -13.75
N TRP A 28 10.91 13.06 -12.92
CA TRP A 28 10.30 13.94 -11.92
C TRP A 28 10.19 15.35 -12.48
N LEU A 29 8.99 15.94 -12.43
CA LEU A 29 8.71 17.27 -12.96
C LEU A 29 8.35 18.28 -11.86
N ASP A 30 7.96 17.80 -10.69
CA ASP A 30 7.55 18.64 -9.57
C ASP A 30 8.72 19.45 -8.99
N GLY A 31 8.56 20.77 -8.96
CA GLY A 31 9.53 21.71 -8.38
C GLY A 31 9.29 22.08 -6.92
N THR A 32 8.19 21.63 -6.31
CA THR A 32 7.79 21.95 -4.92
C THR A 32 8.18 20.83 -3.96
N GLN A 33 8.00 19.58 -4.38
CA GLN A 33 8.25 18.36 -3.62
C GLN A 33 9.52 17.68 -4.11
N SER A 34 10.25 17.05 -3.20
CA SER A 34 11.42 16.27 -3.56
C SER A 34 11.02 14.95 -4.24
N LYS A 35 11.77 14.59 -5.30
CA LYS A 35 11.70 13.27 -5.91
C LYS A 35 11.91 12.20 -4.83
N PRO A 36 10.95 11.28 -4.63
CA PRO A 36 11.14 10.20 -3.67
C PRO A 36 12.22 9.25 -4.16
N THR A 37 12.95 8.65 -3.23
CA THR A 37 13.95 7.61 -3.51
C THR A 37 13.28 6.28 -3.84
N GLU A 38 14.01 5.42 -4.54
CA GLU A 38 13.58 4.03 -4.80
C GLU A 38 13.31 3.26 -3.49
N VAL A 39 14.11 3.53 -2.46
CA VAL A 39 13.96 2.91 -1.14
C VAL A 39 12.66 3.34 -0.47
N GLU A 40 12.32 4.63 -0.47
CA GLU A 40 11.05 5.13 0.08
C GLU A 40 9.84 4.45 -0.60
N ILE A 41 9.88 4.32 -1.92
CA ILE A 41 8.85 3.65 -2.72
C ILE A 41 8.74 2.17 -2.32
N ASN A 42 9.86 1.45 -2.29
CA ASN A 42 9.89 0.02 -1.99
C ASN A 42 9.44 -0.28 -0.55
N ILE A 43 9.80 0.58 0.42
CA ILE A 43 9.31 0.49 1.80
C ILE A 43 7.79 0.67 1.83
N HIS A 44 7.26 1.67 1.14
CA HIS A 44 5.81 1.91 1.08
C HIS A 44 5.08 0.72 0.44
N ILE A 45 5.61 0.17 -0.65
CA ILE A 45 5.10 -1.05 -1.31
C ILE A 45 5.04 -2.23 -0.36
N SER A 46 6.16 -2.52 0.30
CA SER A 46 6.29 -3.66 1.21
C SER A 46 5.33 -3.56 2.40
N ASN A 47 5.22 -2.37 3.00
CA ASN A 47 4.36 -2.13 4.15
C ASN A 47 2.87 -2.32 3.83
N ASN A 48 2.40 -1.88 2.67
CA ASN A 48 1.00 -2.04 2.28
C ASN A 48 0.69 -3.48 1.88
N LEU A 49 1.59 -4.16 1.17
CA LEU A 49 1.42 -5.57 0.84
C LEU A 49 1.33 -6.44 2.10
N TYR A 50 2.17 -6.15 3.11
CA TYR A 50 2.09 -6.82 4.40
C TYR A 50 0.72 -6.63 5.08
N LYS A 51 0.21 -5.39 5.13
CA LYS A 51 -1.13 -5.10 5.68
C LYS A 51 -2.24 -5.82 4.92
N GLU A 52 -2.17 -5.83 3.58
CA GLU A 52 -3.15 -6.50 2.74
C GLU A 52 -3.14 -8.02 2.94
N ASN A 53 -1.94 -8.62 2.98
CA ASN A 53 -1.78 -10.04 3.26
C ASN A 53 -2.33 -10.41 4.64
N ARG A 54 -2.10 -9.59 5.66
CA ARG A 54 -2.70 -9.80 6.99
C ARG A 54 -4.22 -9.74 6.96
N ARG A 55 -4.79 -8.78 6.24
CA ARG A 55 -6.25 -8.66 6.08
C ARG A 55 -6.84 -9.85 5.31
N LYS A 56 -6.11 -10.42 4.35
CA LYS A 56 -6.52 -11.64 3.61
C LYS A 56 -6.36 -12.92 4.43
N ALA A 57 -5.30 -13.02 5.23
CA ALA A 57 -5.03 -14.18 6.08
C ALA A 57 -5.99 -14.25 7.28
N TYR A 58 -6.50 -13.10 7.71
CA TYR A 58 -7.52 -12.97 8.75
C TYR A 58 -8.62 -12.02 8.26
N PRO A 59 -9.50 -12.47 7.34
CA PRO A 59 -10.69 -11.69 7.00
C PRO A 59 -11.48 -11.51 8.31
N ALA A 60 -11.62 -10.25 8.73
CA ALA A 60 -12.19 -9.76 9.99
C ALA A 60 -12.57 -10.85 11.04
N VAL A 61 -11.82 -10.90 12.14
CA VAL A 61 -12.09 -11.68 13.37
C VAL A 61 -13.50 -11.41 13.99
N GLY A 62 -14.33 -10.58 13.36
CA GLY A 62 -15.71 -10.30 13.80
C GLY A 62 -16.67 -11.48 13.64
N ASP A 63 -16.53 -12.34 12.63
CA ASP A 63 -17.45 -13.48 12.44
C ASP A 63 -17.06 -14.74 13.21
N GLN A 64 -15.82 -14.84 13.74
CA GLN A 64 -15.37 -16.05 14.45
C GLN A 64 -15.78 -16.10 15.93
N LEU A 65 -16.12 -14.97 16.56
CA LEU A 65 -16.54 -14.96 17.97
C LEU A 65 -18.05 -15.21 18.15
N ASP A 66 -18.87 -14.98 17.13
CA ASP A 66 -20.33 -15.17 17.20
C ASP A 66 -20.73 -16.66 17.17
N ALA A 67 -19.91 -17.50 16.53
CA ALA A 67 -20.12 -18.96 16.48
C ALA A 67 -19.80 -19.66 17.82
N LEU A 68 -18.87 -19.13 18.62
CA LEU A 68 -18.48 -19.72 19.92
C LEU A 68 -19.43 -19.32 21.06
N TRP A 69 -20.14 -18.19 20.95
CA TRP A 69 -21.03 -17.72 22.02
C TRP A 69 -22.44 -18.33 21.96
N LYS A 70 -22.87 -18.82 20.78
CA LYS A 70 -24.17 -19.50 20.63
C LYS A 70 -24.17 -20.97 21.06
N ASP A 71 -23.02 -21.62 21.11
CA ASP A 71 -22.88 -23.03 21.55
C ASP A 71 -22.77 -23.17 23.08
N GLY A 72 -22.46 -22.08 23.79
CA GLY A 72 -22.36 -22.05 25.25
C GLY A 72 -23.66 -21.72 26.00
N GLN A 73 -24.78 -21.54 25.29
CA GLN A 73 -26.11 -21.39 25.88
C GLN A 73 -27.06 -22.44 25.31
N SER A 74 -26.92 -23.68 25.77
CA SER A 74 -27.92 -24.75 25.73
C SER A 74 -27.92 -25.51 27.05
#